data_AF-A0A093J164-F1
#
_entry.id   AF-A0A093J164-F1
#
_cell.length_a   1.000
_cell.length_b   1.000
_cell.length_c   1.000
_cell.angle_alpha   90.00
_cell.angle_beta   90.00
_cell.angle_gamma   90.00
#
_symmetry.space_group_name_H-M   'P 1'
#
loop_
_entity.id
_entity.type
_entity.pdbx_description
1 polymer ?
#
loop_
_entity_poly.entity_id
_entity_poly.type
_entity_poly.pdbx_seq_one_letter_code
_entity_poly.pdbx_strand_id
1 'polypeptide(L)'
;IVDLDVKRNRNREALRALHKDPDPDDKAMVCFGNMFIELPKSKTKEMMQKDQEHLDEEINKLRKELRVKVNRLFEAQGKAELKGFNLNPMTPEEMKLINRILEG
;
A
#
# COMPACT_ATOMS: atom_id res chain seq x y z
N ILE A 1 -3.29 10.39 -4.22
CA ILE A 1 -2.48 9.66 -3.21
C ILE A 1 -3.24 9.59 -1.88
N VAL A 2 -3.64 10.72 -1.29
CA VAL A 2 -4.41 10.75 -0.01
C VAL A 2 -5.65 9.85 -0.06
N ASP A 3 -6.49 9.97 -1.08
CA ASP A 3 -7.71 9.15 -1.19
C ASP A 3 -7.43 7.65 -1.28
N LEU A 4 -6.34 7.26 -1.98
CA LEU A 4 -5.91 5.86 -2.07
C LEU A 4 -5.38 5.36 -0.73
N ASP A 5 -4.62 6.19 0.00
CA ASP A 5 -4.16 5.85 1.36
C ASP A 5 -5.35 5.68 2.33
N VAL A 6 -6.39 6.50 2.22
CA VAL A 6 -7.64 6.35 3.00
C VAL A 6 -8.36 5.05 2.64
N LYS A 7 -8.52 4.75 1.35
CA LYS A 7 -9.11 3.48 0.89
C LYS A 7 -8.33 2.27 1.40
N ARG A 8 -6.99 2.33 1.32
CA ARG A 8 -6.10 1.29 1.83
C ARG A 8 -6.30 1.05 3.31
N ASN A 9 -6.37 2.12 4.12
CA ASN A 9 -6.60 1.96 5.56
C ASN A 9 -7.95 1.30 5.87
N ARG A 10 -9.01 1.72 5.18
CA ARG A 10 -10.34 1.08 5.30
C ARG A 10 -10.31 -0.39 4.90
N ASN A 11 -9.57 -0.74 3.84
CA ASN A 11 -9.40 -2.14 3.43
C ASN A 11 -8.70 -2.96 4.53
N ARG A 12 -7.64 -2.43 5.15
CA ARG A 12 -6.96 -3.09 6.29
C ARG A 12 -7.89 -3.27 7.50
N GLU A 13 -8.74 -2.30 7.80
CA GLU A 13 -9.74 -2.40 8.87
C GLU A 13 -10.75 -3.51 8.58
N ALA A 14 -11.26 -3.59 7.35
CA ALA A 14 -12.19 -4.63 6.95
C ALA A 14 -11.56 -6.02 6.95
N LEU A 15 -10.33 -6.17 6.45
CA LEU A 15 -9.57 -7.42 6.55
C LEU A 15 -9.40 -7.86 8.00
N ARG A 16 -9.05 -6.94 8.91
CA ARG A 16 -8.94 -7.24 10.35
C ARG A 16 -10.27 -7.70 10.95
N ALA A 17 -11.38 -7.09 10.55
CA ALA A 17 -12.71 -7.50 10.98
C ALA A 17 -13.03 -8.93 10.52
N LEU A 18 -12.72 -9.27 9.26
CA LEU A 18 -12.91 -10.61 8.71
C LEU A 18 -12.02 -11.67 9.39
N HIS A 19 -10.85 -11.29 9.88
CA HIS A 19 -9.95 -12.19 10.61
C HIS A 19 -10.38 -12.48 12.05
N LYS A 20 -11.23 -11.62 12.65
CA LYS A 20 -11.67 -11.79 14.04
C LYS A 20 -12.64 -12.97 14.22
N ASP A 21 -13.36 -13.33 13.17
CA ASP A 21 -14.21 -14.53 13.18
C ASP A 21 -13.45 -15.77 12.70
N PRO A 22 -13.47 -16.86 13.50
CA PRO A 22 -12.73 -18.08 13.18
C PRO A 22 -13.43 -18.96 12.15
N ASP A 23 -14.73 -18.76 11.89
CA ASP A 23 -15.48 -19.59 10.96
C ASP A 23 -15.27 -19.14 9.49
N PRO A 24 -14.62 -19.95 8.64
CA PRO A 24 -14.37 -19.62 7.24
C PRO A 24 -15.59 -19.83 6.33
N ASP A 25 -16.58 -20.63 6.76
CA ASP A 25 -17.81 -20.93 6.02
C ASP A 25 -18.91 -19.90 6.28
N ASP A 26 -18.74 -19.10 7.33
CA ASP A 26 -19.62 -17.97 7.59
C ASP A 26 -19.53 -16.93 6.46
N LYS A 27 -20.63 -16.21 6.26
CA LYS A 27 -20.83 -15.34 5.11
C LYS A 27 -20.59 -13.89 5.48
N ALA A 28 -20.10 -13.12 4.53
CA ALA A 28 -19.91 -11.69 4.65
C ALA A 28 -20.72 -10.97 3.57
N MET A 29 -21.40 -9.89 3.97
CA MET A 29 -22.08 -9.01 3.03
C MET A 29 -21.08 -7.96 2.52
N VAL A 30 -20.85 -7.97 1.20
CA VAL A 30 -19.90 -7.08 0.52
C VAL A 30 -20.65 -6.11 -0.36
N CYS A 31 -20.26 -4.83 -0.34
CA CYS A 31 -20.82 -3.82 -1.22
C CYS A 31 -20.03 -3.74 -2.53
N PHE A 32 -20.70 -3.98 -3.66
CA PHE A 32 -20.16 -3.80 -5.01
C PHE A 32 -20.97 -2.73 -5.74
N GLY A 33 -20.39 -1.54 -5.90
CA GLY A 33 -21.07 -0.40 -6.53
C GLY A 33 -22.29 0.03 -5.73
N ASN A 34 -23.48 -0.32 -6.21
CA ASN A 34 -24.77 -0.04 -5.57
C ASN A 34 -25.48 -1.31 -5.06
N MET A 35 -24.83 -2.48 -5.11
CA MET A 35 -25.41 -3.75 -4.70
C MET A 35 -24.68 -4.33 -3.49
N PHE A 36 -25.42 -5.07 -2.67
CA PHE A 36 -24.84 -5.90 -1.61
C PHE A 36 -24.91 -7.37 -2.03
N ILE A 37 -23.77 -8.05 -1.96
CA ILE A 37 -23.63 -9.46 -2.33
C ILE A 37 -23.13 -10.22 -1.12
N GLU A 38 -23.79 -11.34 -0.82
CA GLU A 38 -23.35 -12.25 0.23
C GLU A 38 -22.33 -13.25 -0.36
N LEU A 39 -21.13 -13.27 0.20
CA LEU A 39 -20.04 -14.15 -0.23
C LEU A 39 -19.45 -14.88 0.99
N PRO A 40 -18.90 -16.10 0.80
CA PRO A 40 -18.13 -16.75 1.86
C PRO A 40 -16.99 -15.85 2.35
N LYS A 41 -16.72 -15.87 3.66
CA LYS A 41 -15.63 -15.07 4.26
C LYS A 41 -14.28 -15.42 3.65
N SER A 42 -14.03 -16.68 3.33
CA SER A 42 -12.80 -17.13 2.65
C SER A 42 -12.58 -16.38 1.32
N LYS A 43 -13.61 -16.32 0.47
CA LYS A 43 -13.54 -15.62 -0.83
C LYS A 43 -13.42 -14.11 -0.65
N THR A 44 -14.13 -13.55 0.33
CA THR A 44 -14.07 -12.13 0.64
C THR A 44 -12.66 -11.73 1.10
N LYS A 45 -12.02 -12.53 1.96
CA LYS A 45 -10.63 -12.31 2.41
C LYS A 45 -9.66 -12.28 1.22
N GLU A 46 -9.73 -13.26 0.32
CA GLU A 46 -8.88 -13.32 -0.87
C GLU A 46 -9.05 -12.06 -1.73
N MET A 47 -10.29 -11.63 -1.95
CA MET A 47 -10.58 -10.43 -2.74
C MET A 47 -10.03 -9.16 -2.08
N MET A 48 -10.27 -8.98 -0.79
CA MET A 48 -9.78 -7.80 -0.07
C MET A 48 -8.24 -7.76 -0.01
N GLN A 49 -7.58 -8.92 0.05
CA GLN A 49 -6.12 -9.03 -0.02
C GLN A 49 -5.58 -8.58 -1.38
N LYS A 50 -6.23 -9.00 -2.49
CA LYS A 50 -5.86 -8.54 -3.84
C LYS A 50 -6.10 -7.04 -4.02
N ASP A 51 -7.21 -6.53 -3.49
CA ASP A 51 -7.48 -5.09 -3.51
C ASP A 51 -6.42 -4.31 -2.72
N GLN A 52 -5.92 -4.87 -1.63
CA GLN A 52 -4.86 -4.27 -0.82
C GLN A 52 -3.56 -4.18 -1.61
N GLU A 53 -3.18 -5.26 -2.30
CA GLU A 53 -1.99 -5.31 -3.17
C GLU A 53 -2.08 -4.29 -4.32
N HIS A 54 -3.21 -4.25 -5.03
CA HIS A 54 -3.43 -3.28 -6.11
C HIS A 54 -3.35 -1.82 -5.61
N LEU A 55 -3.95 -1.51 -4.46
CA LEU A 55 -3.87 -0.17 -3.88
C LEU A 55 -2.42 0.21 -3.55
N ASP A 56 -1.64 -0.71 -2.99
CA ASP A 56 -0.23 -0.47 -2.67
C ASP A 56 0.62 -0.26 -3.94
N GLU A 57 0.36 -1.02 -5.00
CA GLU A 57 1.01 -0.83 -6.31
C GLU A 57 0.69 0.55 -6.92
N GLU A 58 -0.59 0.94 -6.94
CA GLU A 58 -1.02 2.24 -7.48
C GLU A 58 -0.42 3.41 -6.69
N ILE A 59 -0.42 3.34 -5.35
CA ILE A 59 0.18 4.35 -4.49
C ILE A 59 1.68 4.50 -4.81
N ASN A 60 2.39 3.37 -4.92
CA ASN A 60 3.82 3.38 -5.22
C ASN A 60 4.11 3.91 -6.62
N LYS A 61 3.30 3.55 -7.62
CA LYS A 61 3.39 4.08 -8.97
C LYS A 61 3.18 5.60 -8.98
N LEU A 62 2.13 6.10 -8.34
CA LEU A 62 1.86 7.53 -8.22
C LEU A 62 2.99 8.30 -7.53
N ARG A 63 3.58 7.73 -6.47
CA ARG A 63 4.74 8.33 -5.79
C ARG A 63 5.94 8.41 -6.73
N LYS A 64 6.26 7.35 -7.48
CA LYS A 64 7.35 7.35 -8.46
C LYS A 64 7.12 8.38 -9.57
N GLU A 65 5.92 8.43 -10.13
CA GLU A 65 5.59 9.41 -11.18
C GLU A 65 5.64 10.85 -10.68
N LEU A 66 5.19 11.11 -9.46
CA LEU A 66 5.28 12.42 -8.84
C LEU A 66 6.74 12.87 -8.73
N ARG A 67 7.65 11.98 -8.33
CA ARG A 67 9.09 12.29 -8.25
C ARG A 67 9.65 12.75 -9.59
N VAL A 68 9.35 12.01 -10.67
CA VAL A 68 9.79 12.36 -12.03
C VAL A 68 9.23 13.72 -12.45
N LYS A 69 7.95 13.99 -12.20
CA LYS A 69 7.30 15.26 -12.58
C LYS A 69 7.89 16.44 -11.81
N VAL A 70 8.18 16.28 -10.52
CA VAL A 70 8.80 17.31 -9.69
C VAL A 70 10.22 17.62 -10.15
N ASN A 71 11.02 16.60 -10.46
CA ASN A 71 12.39 16.81 -10.97
C ASN A 71 12.39 17.58 -12.30
N ARG A 72 11.52 17.20 -13.25
CA ARG A 72 11.36 17.95 -14.51
C ARG A 72 10.95 19.40 -14.31
N LEU A 73 10.09 19.67 -13.32
CA LEU A 73 9.70 21.04 -12.96
C LEU A 73 10.89 21.83 -12.40
N PHE A 74 11.74 21.22 -11.58
CA PHE A 74 12.92 21.86 -11.01
C PHE A 74 13.95 22.20 -12.11
N GLU A 75 14.20 21.25 -13.01
CA GLU A 75 15.04 21.47 -14.20
C GLU A 75 14.52 22.66 -15.03
N ALA A 76 13.23 22.72 -15.31
CA ALA A 76 12.61 23.83 -16.03
C ALA A 76 12.70 25.18 -15.29
N GLN A 77 12.78 25.16 -13.96
CA GLN A 77 12.99 26.36 -13.13
C GLN A 77 14.47 26.71 -12.93
N GLY A 78 15.41 25.96 -13.52
CA GLY A 78 16.86 26.15 -13.32
C GLY A 78 17.33 25.82 -11.89
N LYS A 79 16.54 25.04 -11.14
CA LYS A 79 16.88 24.60 -9.78
C LYS A 79 17.59 23.26 -9.83
N ALA A 80 18.55 23.05 -8.91
CA ALA A 80 19.21 21.77 -8.75
C ALA A 80 18.22 20.66 -8.32
N GLU A 81 18.48 19.42 -8.72
CA GLU A 81 17.65 18.27 -8.34
C GLU A 81 17.58 18.11 -6.81
N LEU A 82 16.43 17.66 -6.32
CA LEU A 82 16.21 17.38 -4.90
C LEU A 82 17.05 16.19 -4.44
N LYS A 83 18.12 16.48 -3.69
CA LYS A 83 18.96 15.46 -3.05
C LYS A 83 18.13 14.63 -2.07
N GLY A 84 18.32 13.31 -2.08
CA GLY A 84 17.66 12.38 -1.16
C GLY A 84 16.21 12.03 -1.52
N PHE A 85 15.62 12.65 -2.54
CA PHE A 85 14.22 12.42 -2.91
C PHE A 85 13.97 11.03 -3.51
N ASN A 86 15.01 10.41 -4.05
CA ASN A 86 15.00 9.07 -4.65
C ASN A 86 15.43 7.97 -3.67
N LEU A 87 15.63 8.27 -2.39
CA LEU A 87 15.97 7.26 -1.40
C LEU A 87 14.77 6.35 -1.13
N ASN A 88 15.07 5.06 -0.97
CA ASN A 88 14.13 4.08 -0.45
C ASN A 88 14.50 3.79 1.01
N PRO A 89 13.50 3.51 1.87
CA PRO A 89 13.78 3.04 3.21
C PRO A 89 14.54 1.71 3.13
N MET A 90 15.53 1.58 4.00
CA MET A 90 16.31 0.36 4.16
C MET A 90 15.44 -0.75 4.74
N THR A 91 15.55 -1.94 4.20
CA THR A 91 14.84 -3.11 4.72
C THR A 91 15.43 -3.53 6.09
N PRO A 92 14.65 -4.23 6.93
CA PRO A 92 15.15 -4.72 8.22
C PRO A 92 16.38 -5.62 8.09
N GLU A 93 16.52 -6.33 6.97
CA GLU A 93 17.67 -7.20 6.69
C GLU A 93 18.92 -6.40 6.34
N GLU A 94 18.80 -5.41 5.45
CA GLU A 94 19.87 -4.47 5.11
C GLU A 94 20.35 -3.71 6.36
N MET A 95 19.42 -3.32 7.24
CA MET A 95 19.76 -2.59 8.47
C MET A 95 20.52 -3.48 9.47
N LYS A 96 20.12 -4.77 9.60
CA LYS A 96 20.87 -5.76 10.39
C LYS A 96 22.28 -6.00 9.84
N LEU A 97 22.43 -6.04 8.52
CA LEU A 97 23.74 -6.21 7.89
C LEU A 97 24.66 -5.03 8.21
N ILE A 98 24.15 -3.81 8.09
CA ILE A 98 24.93 -2.61 8.41
C ILE A 98 25.33 -2.56 9.88
N ASN A 99 24.43 -2.91 10.80
CA ASN A 99 24.78 -2.95 12.23
C ASN A 99 25.92 -3.94 12.52
N ARG A 100 25.92 -5.11 11.88
CA ARG A 100 27.02 -6.08 12.00
C ARG A 100 28.36 -5.56 11.46
N ILE A 101 28.33 -4.72 10.43
CA ILE A 101 29.53 -4.11 9.83
C ILE A 101 30.05 -2.94 10.70
N LEU A 102 29.16 -2.21 11.36
CA LEU A 102 29.51 -1.07 12.21
C LEU A 102 29.94 -1.47 13.63
N GLU A 103 29.51 -2.64 14.12
CA GLU A 103 29.87 -3.19 15.44
C GLU A 103 31.09 -4.14 15.40
N GLY A 104 31.63 -4.46 14.21
CA GLY A 104 32.84 -5.26 14.01
C GLY A 104 34.08 -4.41 13.78
#